data_AF-A0A845LIU4-F1
#
_entry.id   AF-A0A845LIU4-F1
#
_cell.length_a   1.000
_cell.length_b   1.000
_cell.length_c   1.000
_cell.angle_alpha   90.00
_cell.angle_beta   90.00
_cell.angle_gamma   90.00
#
_symmetry.space_group_name_H-M   'P 1'
#
loop_
_entity.id
_entity.type
_entity.pdbx_description
1 polymer ?
#
loop_
_entity_poly.entity_id
_entity_poly.type
_entity_poly.pdbx_seq_one_letter_code
_entity_poly.pdbx_strand_id
1 'polypeptide(L)' 'MNIGCYLLSEGKFEKAALSENLLTELAKSLRQSGKEMVHFASRSIEVEGIFIPAKNSTTALMAIPEEAK' A
#
# COMPACT_ATOMS: atom_id res chain seq x y z
N MET A 1 -16.45 -3.22 3.35
CA MET A 1 -16.03 -3.96 2.14
C MET A 1 -14.53 -4.19 2.20
N ASN A 2 -14.03 -5.33 1.73
CA ASN A 2 -12.58 -5.53 1.56
C ASN A 2 -12.18 -5.08 0.15
N ILE A 3 -11.11 -4.29 0.07
CA ILE A 3 -10.59 -3.72 -1.17
C ILE A 3 -9.21 -4.35 -1.41
N GLY A 4 -9.04 -4.92 -2.61
CA GLY A 4 -7.74 -5.41 -3.05
C GLY A 4 -6.81 -4.23 -3.34
N CYS A 5 -5.62 -4.26 -2.75
CA CYS A 5 -4.62 -3.21 -2.89
C CYS A 5 -3.22 -3.81 -2.96
N TYR A 6 -2.25 -2.95 -3.26
CA TYR A 6 -0.83 -3.22 -3.12
C TYR A 6 -0.25 -2.33 -2.02
N LEU A 7 0.49 -2.93 -1.11
CA LEU A 7 1.28 -2.27 -0.09
C LEU A 7 2.71 -2.14 -0.60
N LEU A 8 3.26 -0.94 -0.54
CA LEU A 8 4.66 -0.69 -0.87
C LEU A 8 5.48 -0.80 0.43
N SER A 9 6.53 -1.60 0.42
CA SER A 9 7.47 -1.77 1.52
C SER A 9 8.86 -2.02 0.94
N GLU A 10 9.83 -1.20 1.31
CA GLU A 10 11.21 -1.28 0.80
C GLU A 10 11.28 -1.33 -0.74
N GLY A 11 10.47 -0.50 -1.41
CA GLY A 11 10.38 -0.46 -2.87
C GLY A 11 9.71 -1.68 -3.51
N LYS A 12 9.16 -2.62 -2.73
CA LYS A 12 8.47 -3.82 -3.23
C LYS A 12 6.96 -3.73 -3.00
N PHE A 13 6.20 -4.14 -4.01
CA PHE A 13 4.75 -4.22 -3.92
C PHE A 13 4.31 -5.59 -3.40
N GLU A 14 3.49 -5.58 -2.36
CA GLU A 14 2.84 -6.75 -1.80
C GLU A 14 1.33 -6.66 -1.95
N LYS A 15 0.68 -7.73 -2.42
CA LYS A 15 -0.78 -7.77 -2.56
C LYS A 15 -1.43 -7.97 -1.19
N ALA A 16 -2.43 -7.16 -0.88
CA ALA A 16 -3.25 -7.30 0.32
C ALA A 16 -4.73 -7.08 0.01
N ALA A 17 -5.59 -7.55 0.91
CA ALA A 17 -7.01 -7.20 0.94
C ALA A 17 -7.32 -6.60 2.31
N LEU A 18 -7.63 -5.32 2.33
CA LEU A 18 -7.84 -4.55 3.55
C LEU A 18 -9.27 -4.02 3.59
N SER A 19 -9.81 -3.81 4.79
CA SER A 19 -11.10 -3.14 4.93
C SER A 19 -10.98 -1.67 4.53
N GLU A 20 -12.06 -1.10 4.01
CA GLU A 20 -12.13 0.31 3.63
C GLU A 20 -11.73 1.27 4.77
N ASN A 21 -12.15 0.97 6.00
CA ASN A 21 -11.79 1.77 7.18
C ASN A 21 -10.28 1.74 7.40
N LEU A 22 -9.68 0.55 7.37
CA LEU A 22 -8.25 0.37 7.60
C LEU A 22 -7.41 1.00 6.49
N LEU A 23 -7.86 0.95 5.23
CA LEU A 23 -7.22 1.67 4.13
C LEU A 23 -7.27 3.18 4.32
N THR A 24 -8.40 3.70 4.78
CA THR A 24 -8.58 5.14 5.03
C THR A 24 -7.68 5.61 6.16
N GLU A 25 -7.58 4.83 7.24
CA GLU A 25 -6.67 5.11 8.37
C GLU A 25 -5.22 5.03 7.94
N LEU A 26 -4.83 3.95 7.25
CA LEU A 26 -3.48 3.76 6.74
C LEU A 26 -3.06 4.91 5.80
N ALA A 27 -3.94 5.34 4.89
CA ALA A 27 -3.66 6.47 4.00
C ALA A 27 -3.41 7.77 4.77
N LYS A 28 -4.16 8.01 5.86
CA LYS A 28 -3.97 9.18 6.73
C LYS A 28 -2.64 9.09 7.49
N SER A 29 -2.34 7.94 8.10
CA SER A 29 -1.09 7.72 8.81
C SER A 29 0.10 7.92 7.88
N LEU A 30 0.13 7.26 6.72
CA LEU A 30 1.19 7.42 5.72
C LEU A 30 1.38 8.87 5.27
N ARG A 31 0.30 9.67 5.16
CA ARG A 31 0.40 11.09 4.83
C ARG A 31 1.08 11.91 5.92
N GLN A 32 0.94 11.50 7.19
CA GLN A 32 1.49 12.20 8.36
C GLN A 32 2.91 11.76 8.70
N SER A 33 3.18 10.45 8.71
CA SER A 33 4.44 9.85 9.16
C SER A 33 5.36 9.37 8.04
N GLY A 34 4.84 9.21 6.82
CA GLY A 34 5.55 8.62 5.68
C GLY A 34 5.67 7.10 5.72
N LYS A 35 5.52 6.48 6.89
CA LYS A 35 5.59 5.04 7.12
C LYS A 35 4.64 4.59 8.22
N GLU A 36 4.08 3.39 8.09
CA GLU A 36 3.14 2.82 9.06
C GLU A 36 3.30 1.30 9.17
N MET A 37 3.19 0.75 10.38
CA MET A 37 3.25 -0.70 10.58
C MET A 37 1.86 -1.32 10.44
N VAL A 38 1.69 -2.19 9.45
CA VAL A 38 0.46 -2.94 9.22
C VAL A 38 0.60 -4.34 9.81
N HIS A 39 -0.34 -4.71 10.68
CA HIS A 39 -0.36 -6.01 11.35
C HIS A 39 -1.32 -6.97 10.64
N PHE A 40 -0.78 -8.06 10.12
CA PHE A 40 -1.53 -9.21 9.64
C PHE A 40 -1.51 -10.32 10.69
N ALA A 41 -2.42 -11.29 10.57
CA ALA A 41 -2.52 -12.41 11.52
C ALA A 41 -1.22 -13.22 11.66
N SER A 42 -0.38 -13.25 10.62
CA SER A 42 0.87 -14.04 10.59
C SER A 42 2.15 -13.19 10.64
N ARG A 43 2.07 -11.87 10.45
CA ARG A 43 3.25 -11.00 10.35
C ARG A 43 2.90 -9.52 10.43
N SER A 44 3.90 -8.68 10.69
CA SER A 44 3.81 -7.23 10.57
C SER A 44 4.68 -6.75 9.41
N ILE A 45 4.25 -5.70 8.71
CA ILE A 45 4.98 -5.11 7.59
C ILE A 45 5.03 -3.60 7.78
N GLU A 46 6.21 -3.00 7.65
CA GLU A 46 6.34 -1.54 7.56
C GLU A 46 6.03 -1.09 6.14
N VAL A 47 4.94 -0.35 5.99
CA VAL A 47 4.42 0.12 4.71
C VAL A 47 4.80 1.58 4.53
N GLU A 48 5.26 1.95 3.33
CA GLU A 48 5.60 3.33 2.95
C GLU A 48 4.65 3.90 1.89
N GLY A 49 3.79 3.06 1.31
CA GLY A 49 2.82 3.49 0.32
C GLY A 49 1.70 2.48 0.10
N ILE A 50 0.59 2.97 -0.44
CA ILE A 50 -0.53 2.13 -0.86
C ILE A 50 -0.91 2.45 -2.31
N PHE A 51 -1.27 1.41 -3.06
CA PHE A 51 -1.85 1.55 -4.38
C PHE A 51 -3.13 0.73 -4.48
N ILE A 52 -4.22 1.37 -4.89
CA ILE A 52 -5.51 0.73 -5.09
C ILE A 52 -5.78 0.73 -6.60
N PRO A 53 -5.66 -0.42 -7.29
CA PRO A 53 -6.03 -0.50 -8.69
C PRO A 53 -7.53 -0.26 -8.84
N ALA A 54 -7.93 0.44 -9.90
CA ALA A 54 -9.34 0.57 -10.25
C ALA A 54 -9.94 -0.83 -10.51
N LYS A 55 -11.23 -1.00 -10.19
CA LYS A 55 -11.94 -2.26 -10.44
C LYS A 55 -11.79 -2.65 -11.92
N ASN A 56 -11.40 -3.90 -12.17
CA ASN A 56 -11.12 -4.46 -13.50
C ASN A 56 -9.89 -3.88 -14.23
N SER A 57 -9.06 -3.08 -13.55
CA SER A 57 -7.81 -2.60 -14.15
C SER A 57 -6.81 -3.75 -14.32
N THR A 58 -6.25 -3.87 -15.51
CA THR A 58 -5.14 -4.79 -15.82
C THR A 58 -3.77 -4.12 -15.70
N THR A 59 -3.74 -2.82 -15.33
CA THR A 59 -2.50 -2.06 -15.22
C THR A 59 -1.67 -2.58 -14.04
N ALA A 60 -0.59 -3.29 -14.36
CA ALA A 60 0.49 -3.54 -13.42
C ALA A 60 1.34 -2.26 -13.32
N LEU A 61 1.56 -1.75 -12.11
CA LEU A 61 2.35 -0.54 -11.90
C LEU A 61 3.74 -0.68 -12.52
N MET A 62 4.12 0.29 -13.36
CA MET A 62 5.51 0.53 -13.76
C MET A 62 6.09 1.51 -12.74
N ALA A 63 7.03 1.08 -11.91
CA ALA A 63 7.77 2.00 -11.05
C ALA A 63 8.70 2.82 -11.94
N ILE A 64 8.48 4.14 -12.04
CA ILE A 64 9.46 5.06 -12.63
C ILE A 64 10.45 5.36 -11.51
N PRO A 65 11.72 4.89 -11.57
CA PRO A 65 12.70 5.24 -10.57
C PRO A 65 12.90 6.76 -10.55
N GLU A 66 12.96 7.36 -9.38
CA GLU A 66 13.33 8.77 -9.25
C GLU A 66 14.71 8.97 -9.89
N GLU A 67 14.83 9.95 -10.79
CA GLU A 67 16.13 10.39 -11.29
C GLU A 67 16.97 10.88 -10.11
N ALA A 68 18.06 10.16 -9.82
CA ALA A 68 19.02 10.55 -8.81
C ALA A 68 19.57 11.95 -9.13
N LYS A 69 19.30 12.92 -8.25
CA LYS A 69 19.95 14.24 -8.26
C LYS A 69 21.24 14.22 -7.46
#